data_AF-A0A938SQ82-F1
#
_entry.id   AF-A0A938SQ82-F1
#
_cell.length_a   1.000
_cell.length_b   1.000
_cell.length_c   1.000
_cell.angle_alpha   90.00
_cell.angle_beta   90.00
_cell.angle_gamma   90.00
#
_symmetry.space_group_name_H-M   'P 1'
#
loop_
_entity.id
_entity.type
_entity.pdbx_description
1 polymer ?
#
loop_
_entity_poly.entity_id
_entity_poly.type
_entity_poly.pdbx_seq_one_letter_code
_entity_poly.pdbx_strand_id
1 'polypeptide(L)'
;GYAVVAGLTALATGLLVLGYFWPFGGKAPQPSVTATTAAAPASDFVATLVFADTCRWADASLPLVEGQRLTKGELNLVEGLAMVRFDGGATAVLSGDVRLKLESRGSLRLYKGRLTVQAPDEAVGFTVRTPVRDVVDLGTEFAVEVDRDGATELHVLDGAVETREPSGQPGSGHLIRGGEAVRFEVGSSQSHSVTVNAKSLQQLLREAKPKPREDLLKVYEGFQYELGSLPVDQANGRWGWRGPWRLRTEAEGVLREPDSTTDMRIAFQELAVPWPIRGGRAGMLEMPPGDNYRLRALDQPINLAKDAVYYISMMIREEPPADPTPQALHQSAARLTLRSSGDYWGDRVSFALPGTRKPHIEVADFIRFTGSPIAERQSLLWTAKIIARRQGEDEVYFRLYQEGDSLDIVEPAEWSIVSRGIHSDARLDLLVLTSTGETRRWFDELRIGTSWRAVVPIDQFRIVGN
;
A
#
# COMPACT_ATOMS: atom_id res chain seq x y z
N GLY A 1 7.00 -17.53 -91.96
CA GLY A 1 6.94 -18.01 -90.57
C GLY A 1 6.75 -16.82 -89.65
N TYR A 2 6.19 -17.05 -88.45
CA TYR A 2 6.02 -16.02 -87.41
C TYR A 2 7.34 -15.84 -86.61
N ALA A 3 7.61 -14.74 -85.88
CA ALA A 3 6.79 -13.54 -85.57
C ALA A 3 7.53 -12.22 -85.96
N VAL A 4 7.20 -10.93 -85.67
CA VAL A 4 6.48 -10.19 -84.59
C VAL A 4 7.17 -10.34 -83.21
N VAL A 5 7.23 -9.40 -82.24
CA VAL A 5 6.56 -8.10 -81.94
C VAL A 5 7.66 -7.11 -81.45
N ALA A 6 7.81 -5.87 -81.96
CA ALA A 6 7.27 -4.57 -81.47
C ALA A 6 7.23 -4.38 -79.92
N GLY A 7 7.26 -3.16 -79.34
CA GLY A 7 7.33 -1.78 -79.86
C GLY A 7 6.97 -0.78 -78.73
N LEU A 8 7.50 0.45 -78.74
CA LEU A 8 7.28 1.41 -77.63
C LEU A 8 5.86 2.01 -77.57
N THR A 9 5.30 2.20 -76.37
CA THR A 9 4.92 3.52 -75.79
C THR A 9 4.17 3.37 -74.46
N ALA A 10 3.95 4.46 -73.72
CA ALA A 10 3.41 4.45 -72.36
C ALA A 10 1.86 4.43 -72.29
N LEU A 11 1.31 3.94 -71.18
CA LEU A 11 -0.11 4.05 -70.84
C LEU A 11 -0.30 4.25 -69.32
N ALA A 12 -1.31 5.04 -68.94
CA ALA A 12 -1.59 5.37 -67.55
C ALA A 12 -2.70 4.48 -66.95
N THR A 13 -2.54 4.10 -65.69
CA THR A 13 -3.56 3.46 -64.85
C THR A 13 -3.38 3.94 -63.40
N GLY A 14 -4.42 4.08 -62.57
CA GLY A 14 -5.85 3.99 -62.86
C GLY A 14 -6.66 4.17 -61.59
N LEU A 15 -7.37 5.31 -61.44
CA LEU A 15 -8.24 5.57 -60.30
C LEU A 15 -9.57 4.82 -60.46
N LEU A 16 -9.92 3.95 -59.52
CA LEU A 16 -11.27 3.39 -59.38
C LEU A 16 -11.75 3.54 -57.94
N VAL A 17 -12.58 4.56 -57.72
CA VAL A 17 -13.39 4.69 -56.51
C VAL A 17 -14.67 3.88 -56.72
N LEU A 18 -14.86 2.84 -55.90
CA LEU A 18 -16.13 2.14 -55.77
C LEU A 18 -16.56 2.17 -54.29
N GLY A 19 -17.25 3.23 -53.92
CA GLY A 19 -17.93 3.30 -52.63
C GLY A 19 -19.20 2.45 -52.66
N TYR A 20 -19.39 1.59 -51.66
CA TYR A 20 -20.66 0.92 -51.42
C TYR A 20 -21.13 1.26 -50.00
N PHE A 21 -22.18 2.08 -49.91
CA PHE A 21 -22.88 2.31 -48.65
C PHE A 21 -23.61 1.03 -48.24
N TRP A 22 -23.40 0.57 -47.01
CA TRP A 22 -24.25 -0.45 -46.40
C TRP A 22 -24.93 0.10 -45.14
N PRO A 23 -26.26 0.30 -45.14
CA PRO A 23 -26.95 0.94 -44.03
C PRO A 23 -27.49 -0.07 -43.02
N PHE A 24 -26.87 -0.20 -41.85
CA PHE A 24 -27.51 -0.84 -40.69
C PHE A 24 -27.20 -0.15 -39.36
N GLY A 25 -28.19 0.60 -38.86
CA GLY A 25 -28.23 1.06 -37.47
C GLY A 25 -28.61 -0.07 -36.51
N GLY A 26 -27.77 -1.10 -36.42
CA GLY A 26 -27.90 -2.15 -35.41
C GLY A 26 -27.11 -1.80 -34.15
N LYS A 27 -27.79 -1.62 -33.01
CA LYS A 27 -27.08 -1.67 -31.72
C LYS A 27 -26.45 -3.05 -31.58
N ALA A 28 -25.14 -3.13 -31.34
CA ALA A 28 -24.53 -4.37 -30.88
C ALA A 28 -25.25 -4.79 -29.58
N PRO A 29 -25.62 -6.08 -29.41
CA PRO A 29 -26.26 -6.53 -28.19
C PRO A 29 -25.24 -6.42 -27.04
N GLN A 30 -25.43 -5.43 -26.17
CA GLN A 30 -24.72 -5.42 -24.89
C GLN A 30 -25.10 -6.71 -24.15
N PRO A 31 -24.12 -7.52 -23.70
CA PRO A 31 -24.44 -8.65 -22.84
C PRO A 31 -25.12 -8.08 -21.60
N SER A 32 -26.39 -8.44 -21.42
CA SER A 32 -27.19 -7.99 -20.29
C SER A 32 -26.77 -8.81 -19.09
N VAL A 33 -25.66 -8.41 -18.47
CA VAL A 33 -25.11 -9.01 -17.25
C VAL A 33 -26.03 -8.65 -16.08
N THR A 34 -27.19 -9.31 -16.01
CA THR A 34 -28.01 -9.38 -14.81
C THR A 34 -27.33 -10.31 -13.81
N ALA A 35 -26.12 -9.92 -13.39
CA ALA A 35 -25.43 -10.54 -12.27
C ALA A 35 -26.18 -10.17 -10.99
N THR A 36 -27.20 -10.97 -10.66
CA THR A 36 -27.65 -11.10 -9.28
C THR A 36 -26.55 -11.79 -8.49
N THR A 37 -25.48 -11.05 -8.22
CA THR A 37 -24.41 -11.45 -7.31
C THR A 37 -25.03 -11.56 -5.93
N ALA A 38 -25.42 -12.78 -5.55
CA ALA A 38 -25.72 -13.10 -4.17
C ALA A 38 -24.47 -12.74 -3.36
N ALA A 39 -24.56 -11.68 -2.55
CA ALA A 39 -23.40 -11.12 -1.88
C ALA A 39 -22.75 -12.20 -1.02
N ALA A 40 -21.50 -12.54 -1.32
CA ALA A 40 -20.70 -13.35 -0.43
C ALA A 40 -20.72 -12.70 0.96
N PRO A 41 -20.90 -13.47 2.05
CA PRO A 41 -20.97 -12.89 3.39
C PRO A 41 -19.70 -12.07 3.64
N ALA A 42 -19.89 -10.81 4.00
CA ALA A 42 -18.79 -9.87 4.17
C ALA A 42 -17.84 -10.35 5.27
N SER A 43 -16.53 -10.24 5.03
CA SER A 43 -15.51 -10.60 6.02
C SER A 43 -15.80 -9.94 7.37
N ASP A 44 -15.65 -10.68 8.46
CA ASP A 44 -15.84 -10.13 9.81
C ASP A 44 -14.74 -9.14 10.21
N PHE A 45 -13.64 -9.09 9.45
CA PHE A 45 -12.58 -8.10 9.58
C PHE A 45 -13.03 -6.72 9.08
N VAL A 46 -12.88 -5.72 9.95
CA VAL A 46 -13.37 -4.35 9.73
C VAL A 46 -12.28 -3.28 9.86
N ALA A 47 -11.12 -3.65 10.39
CA ALA A 47 -10.00 -2.74 10.61
C ALA A 47 -8.65 -3.48 10.71
N THR A 48 -7.57 -2.71 10.88
CA THR A 48 -6.20 -3.19 11.13
C THR A 48 -5.57 -2.37 12.26
N LEU A 49 -4.87 -3.01 13.20
CA LEU A 49 -3.98 -2.31 14.15
C LEU A 49 -2.72 -1.86 13.40
N VAL A 50 -2.55 -0.56 13.15
CA VAL A 50 -1.44 -0.01 12.34
C VAL A 50 -0.32 0.63 13.16
N PHE A 51 -0.58 0.99 14.41
CA PHE A 51 0.43 1.45 15.37
C PHE A 51 0.11 0.94 16.78
N ALA A 52 1.14 0.54 17.52
CA ALA A 52 1.07 0.29 18.95
C ALA A 52 2.35 0.77 19.67
N ASP A 53 2.21 1.66 20.65
CA ASP A 53 3.27 1.99 21.60
C ASP A 53 2.79 1.77 23.04
N THR A 54 3.66 1.17 23.87
CA THR A 54 3.44 0.73 25.27
C THR A 54 2.12 0.03 25.61
N CYS A 55 1.38 -0.47 24.61
CA CYS A 55 0.01 -0.97 24.75
C CYS A 55 -0.13 -2.16 25.72
N ARG A 56 -1.01 -2.02 26.71
CA ARG A 56 -1.54 -3.12 27.52
C ARG A 56 -3.03 -3.29 27.25
N TRP A 57 -3.41 -4.44 26.72
CA TRP A 57 -4.80 -4.84 26.53
C TRP A 57 -5.31 -5.63 27.75
N ALA A 58 -6.60 -5.54 28.06
CA ALA A 58 -7.19 -6.25 29.21
C ALA A 58 -7.36 -7.76 28.92
N ASP A 59 -7.73 -8.11 27.70
CA ASP A 59 -7.94 -9.48 27.24
C ASP A 59 -6.59 -10.15 26.93
N ALA A 60 -6.03 -10.85 27.92
CA ALA A 60 -4.65 -11.34 27.92
C ALA A 60 -4.40 -12.63 27.10
N SER A 61 -5.32 -13.05 26.23
CA SER A 61 -5.22 -14.34 25.51
C SER A 61 -4.12 -14.33 24.43
N LEU A 62 -4.01 -13.25 23.66
CA LEU A 62 -2.87 -12.89 22.81
C LEU A 62 -2.77 -11.35 22.73
N PRO A 63 -1.57 -10.75 22.88
CA PRO A 63 -1.41 -9.31 22.70
C PRO A 63 -1.60 -8.92 21.23
N LEU A 64 -2.37 -7.87 20.96
CA LEU A 64 -2.57 -7.39 19.59
C LEU A 64 -1.28 -6.79 19.02
N VAL A 65 -0.93 -7.18 17.79
CA VAL A 65 0.29 -6.74 17.09
C VAL A 65 -0.02 -5.88 15.87
N GLU A 66 0.94 -5.06 15.44
CA GLU A 66 0.75 -4.26 14.24
C GLU A 66 0.64 -5.14 12.98
N GLY A 67 -0.18 -4.70 12.03
CA GLY A 67 -0.58 -5.51 10.87
C GLY A 67 -1.71 -6.49 11.16
N GLN A 68 -2.09 -6.69 12.42
CA GLN A 68 -3.18 -7.59 12.77
C GLN A 68 -4.51 -7.03 12.27
N ARG A 69 -5.17 -7.80 11.41
CA ARG A 69 -6.57 -7.61 11.01
C ARG A 69 -7.46 -7.78 12.25
N LEU A 70 -8.41 -6.87 12.45
CA LEU A 70 -9.32 -6.84 13.60
C LEU A 70 -10.75 -7.11 13.15
N THR A 71 -11.42 -8.07 13.80
CA THR A 71 -12.83 -8.36 13.57
C THR A 71 -13.74 -7.39 14.33
N LYS A 72 -15.03 -7.41 14.03
CA LYS A 72 -16.07 -6.91 14.94
C LYS A 72 -15.86 -7.54 16.33
N GLY A 73 -15.92 -6.74 17.39
CA GLY A 73 -15.55 -7.17 18.74
C GLY A 73 -15.22 -6.01 19.67
N GLU A 74 -15.05 -6.27 20.96
CA GLU A 74 -14.56 -5.26 21.90
C GLU A 74 -13.04 -5.10 21.82
N LEU A 75 -12.57 -3.87 22.08
CA LEU A 75 -11.18 -3.54 22.34
C LEU A 75 -11.09 -2.83 23.70
N ASN A 76 -10.30 -3.42 24.60
CA ASN A 76 -10.09 -2.96 25.96
C ASN A 76 -8.62 -2.57 26.15
N LEU A 77 -8.27 -1.32 25.84
CA LEU A 77 -6.94 -0.76 26.12
C LEU A 77 -6.90 -0.27 27.58
N VAL A 78 -5.86 -0.65 28.32
CA VAL A 78 -5.68 -0.28 29.73
C VAL A 78 -4.59 0.80 29.88
N GLU A 79 -3.61 0.82 28.98
CA GLU A 79 -2.51 1.78 28.91
C GLU A 79 -1.88 1.76 27.52
N GLY A 80 -1.24 2.86 27.11
CA GLY A 80 -0.48 2.99 25.86
C GLY A 80 -1.22 3.82 24.80
N LEU A 81 -0.67 3.80 23.58
CA LEU A 81 -1.21 4.48 22.41
C LEU A 81 -1.39 3.49 21.26
N ALA A 82 -2.63 3.22 20.85
CA ALA A 82 -2.97 2.29 19.78
C ALA A 82 -3.70 3.00 18.63
N MET A 83 -3.34 2.69 17.38
CA MET A 83 -3.99 3.25 16.19
C MET A 83 -4.63 2.15 15.35
N VAL A 84 -5.92 2.29 15.11
CA VAL A 84 -6.74 1.38 14.32
C VAL A 84 -7.15 2.08 13.03
N ARG A 85 -6.67 1.59 11.88
CA ARG A 85 -7.13 2.02 10.55
C ARG A 85 -8.30 1.13 10.15
N PHE A 86 -9.47 1.71 9.94
CA PHE A 86 -10.66 1.02 9.49
C PHE A 86 -10.63 0.74 7.99
N ASP A 87 -11.29 -0.34 7.57
CA ASP A 87 -11.45 -0.70 6.16
C ASP A 87 -12.39 0.26 5.39
N GLY A 88 -12.96 1.26 6.04
CA GLY A 88 -13.62 2.42 5.44
C GLY A 88 -12.74 3.67 5.40
N GLY A 89 -11.42 3.56 5.57
CA GLY A 89 -10.45 4.65 5.43
C GLY A 89 -10.12 5.41 6.72
N ALA A 90 -11.07 5.58 7.65
CA ALA A 90 -10.87 6.34 8.87
C ALA A 90 -9.80 5.74 9.81
N THR A 91 -9.08 6.61 10.53
CA THR A 91 -8.15 6.26 11.60
C THR A 91 -8.77 6.60 12.95
N ALA A 92 -8.70 5.68 13.92
CA ALA A 92 -9.02 5.96 15.32
C ALA A 92 -7.82 5.67 16.23
N VAL A 93 -7.49 6.59 17.13
CA VAL A 93 -6.38 6.53 18.07
C VAL A 93 -6.93 6.43 19.50
N LEU A 94 -6.63 5.31 20.16
CA LEU A 94 -6.96 5.04 21.55
C LEU A 94 -5.76 5.46 22.42
N SER A 95 -6.01 6.19 23.50
CA SER A 95 -4.95 6.62 24.43
C SER A 95 -5.33 6.33 25.89
N GLY A 96 -4.51 5.54 26.58
CA GLY A 96 -4.73 5.17 27.98
C GLY A 96 -5.82 4.11 28.19
N ASP A 97 -6.76 4.39 29.09
CA ASP A 97 -7.83 3.49 29.54
C ASP A 97 -9.09 3.70 28.67
N VAL A 98 -9.24 2.88 27.63
CA VAL A 98 -10.28 3.00 26.58
C VAL A 98 -10.98 1.66 26.38
N ARG A 99 -12.33 1.67 26.49
CA ARG A 99 -13.18 0.53 26.12
C ARG A 99 -14.09 0.91 24.97
N LEU A 100 -13.95 0.22 23.85
CA LEU A 100 -14.76 0.41 22.65
C LEU A 100 -15.17 -0.92 22.01
N LYS A 101 -16.08 -0.87 21.04
CA LYS A 101 -16.44 -1.99 20.16
C LYS A 101 -16.33 -1.58 18.70
N LEU A 102 -15.62 -2.38 17.91
CA LEU A 102 -15.63 -2.30 16.45
C LEU A 102 -16.98 -2.83 15.96
N GLU A 103 -17.80 -1.99 15.32
CA GLU A 103 -19.13 -2.37 14.83
C GLU A 103 -19.14 -2.67 13.33
N SER A 104 -18.45 -1.87 12.50
CA SER A 104 -18.40 -2.04 11.04
C SER A 104 -17.12 -1.44 10.42
N ARG A 105 -16.96 -1.55 9.10
CA ARG A 105 -15.89 -0.86 8.33
C ARG A 105 -15.92 0.66 8.49
N GLY A 106 -17.05 1.25 8.89
CA GLY A 106 -17.24 2.71 9.02
C GLY A 106 -17.84 3.14 10.37
N SER A 107 -17.82 2.27 11.39
CA SER A 107 -18.37 2.65 12.70
C SER A 107 -17.79 1.86 13.88
N LEU A 108 -17.74 2.54 15.02
CA LEU A 108 -17.40 1.98 16.32
C LEU A 108 -18.33 2.52 17.40
N ARG A 109 -18.34 1.86 18.56
CA ARG A 109 -18.98 2.34 19.79
C ARG A 109 -17.95 2.57 20.88
N LEU A 110 -17.82 3.79 21.36
CA LEU A 110 -16.99 4.17 22.50
C LEU A 110 -17.85 4.07 23.78
N TYR A 111 -17.43 3.24 24.73
CA TYR A 111 -18.12 3.09 26.01
C TYR A 111 -17.47 3.90 27.14
N LYS A 112 -16.16 4.15 27.03
CA LYS A 112 -15.34 4.82 28.05
C LYS A 112 -13.98 5.21 27.45
N GLY A 113 -13.43 6.34 27.89
CA GLY A 113 -12.08 6.81 27.57
C GLY A 113 -12.06 7.80 26.41
N ARG A 114 -10.85 8.29 26.08
CA ARG A 114 -10.63 9.28 25.00
C ARG A 114 -10.16 8.61 23.71
N LEU A 115 -10.75 9.05 22.61
CA LEU A 115 -10.49 8.58 21.25
C LEU A 115 -10.32 9.78 20.31
N THR A 116 -9.19 9.88 19.60
CA THR A 116 -9.03 10.85 18.50
C THR A 116 -9.25 10.12 17.17
N VAL A 117 -10.09 10.68 16.30
CA VAL A 117 -10.40 10.15 14.96
C VAL A 117 -9.95 11.14 13.90
N GLN A 118 -9.36 10.62 12.83
CA GLN A 118 -9.09 11.34 11.59
C GLN A 118 -9.71 10.57 10.44
N ALA A 119 -10.61 11.21 9.69
CA ALA A 119 -11.26 10.64 8.52
C ALA A 119 -11.01 11.54 7.28
N PRO A 120 -10.28 11.05 6.26
CA PRO A 120 -10.15 11.75 4.98
C PRO A 120 -11.44 11.70 4.16
N ASP A 121 -11.49 12.41 3.04
CA ASP A 121 -12.66 12.53 2.15
C ASP A 121 -13.29 11.17 1.76
N GLU A 122 -12.50 10.12 1.55
CA GLU A 122 -13.02 8.78 1.22
C GLU A 122 -13.66 8.03 2.41
N ALA A 123 -13.54 8.57 3.62
CA ALA A 123 -14.02 8.01 4.88
C ALA A 123 -15.18 8.81 5.53
N VAL A 124 -15.67 9.86 4.85
CA VAL A 124 -16.80 10.70 5.26
C VAL A 124 -18.01 9.84 5.68
N GLY A 125 -18.65 10.23 6.78
CA GLY A 125 -19.75 9.48 7.40
C GLY A 125 -19.30 8.44 8.44
N PHE A 126 -17.99 8.35 8.72
CA PHE A 126 -17.49 7.52 9.82
C PHE A 126 -18.19 7.87 11.14
N THR A 127 -18.74 6.87 11.83
CA THR A 127 -19.62 7.10 12.99
C THR A 127 -19.02 6.56 14.29
N VAL A 128 -18.79 7.46 15.25
CA VAL A 128 -18.45 7.15 16.64
C VAL A 128 -19.73 7.21 17.48
N ARG A 129 -20.20 6.05 17.94
CA ARG A 129 -21.37 5.95 18.82
C ARG A 129 -20.98 6.02 20.28
N THR A 130 -21.66 6.83 21.08
CA THR A 130 -21.48 6.90 22.54
C THR A 130 -22.77 6.47 23.26
N PRO A 131 -22.84 6.55 24.61
CA PRO A 131 -24.09 6.33 25.33
C PRO A 131 -25.16 7.41 25.08
N VAL A 132 -24.76 8.63 24.68
CA VAL A 132 -25.67 9.80 24.57
C VAL A 132 -25.73 10.45 23.19
N ARG A 133 -24.75 10.25 22.30
CA ARG A 133 -24.75 10.77 20.93
C ARG A 133 -24.11 9.79 19.94
N ASP A 134 -24.64 9.74 18.73
CA ASP A 134 -23.89 9.27 17.56
C ASP A 134 -23.19 10.50 16.95
N VAL A 135 -21.85 10.47 16.86
CA VAL A 135 -21.04 11.52 16.21
C VAL A 135 -20.66 11.02 14.82
N VAL A 136 -21.04 11.78 13.79
CA VAL A 136 -20.87 11.43 12.38
C VAL A 136 -19.90 12.42 11.72
N ASP A 137 -18.82 11.87 11.19
CA ASP A 137 -17.76 12.61 10.52
C ASP A 137 -18.19 13.20 9.16
N LEU A 138 -17.67 14.38 8.82
CA LEU A 138 -17.91 15.08 7.54
C LEU A 138 -16.61 15.48 6.81
N GLY A 139 -15.50 14.75 7.03
CA GLY A 139 -14.16 15.02 6.49
C GLY A 139 -13.30 15.82 7.47
N THR A 140 -12.87 15.18 8.56
CA THR A 140 -12.53 15.88 9.80
C THR A 140 -11.47 15.19 10.66
N GLU A 141 -10.80 15.97 11.52
CA GLU A 141 -10.11 15.48 12.71
C GLU A 141 -10.86 15.91 13.98
N PHE A 142 -11.26 14.95 14.81
CA PHE A 142 -12.03 15.19 16.03
C PHE A 142 -11.64 14.24 17.16
N ALA A 143 -11.97 14.60 18.39
CA ALA A 143 -11.81 13.73 19.54
C ALA A 143 -13.13 13.59 20.30
N VAL A 144 -13.38 12.37 20.78
CA VAL A 144 -14.52 12.02 21.63
C VAL A 144 -13.99 11.43 22.92
N GLU A 145 -14.49 11.91 24.06
CA GLU A 145 -14.26 11.30 25.36
C GLU A 145 -15.58 10.91 26.00
N VAL A 146 -15.65 9.68 26.52
CA VAL A 146 -16.78 9.18 27.30
C VAL A 146 -16.30 8.91 28.72
N ASP A 147 -16.91 9.56 29.70
CA ASP A 147 -16.53 9.40 31.11
C ASP A 147 -17.13 8.12 31.74
N ARG A 148 -17.08 8.02 33.07
CA ARG A 148 -17.54 6.82 33.80
C ARG A 148 -19.06 6.73 33.93
N ASP A 149 -19.75 7.87 33.88
CA ASP A 149 -21.19 7.97 34.03
C ASP A 149 -21.88 7.91 32.65
N GLY A 150 -21.12 8.15 31.57
CA GLY A 150 -21.53 7.96 30.17
C GLY A 150 -21.76 9.26 29.42
N ALA A 151 -21.50 10.41 30.05
CA ALA A 151 -21.52 11.70 29.39
C ALA A 151 -20.40 11.78 28.35
N THR A 152 -20.61 12.58 27.31
CA THR A 152 -19.74 12.65 26.13
C THR A 152 -19.22 14.06 25.93
N GLU A 153 -17.90 14.21 25.92
CA GLU A 153 -17.23 15.41 25.40
C GLU A 153 -16.79 15.16 23.96
N LEU A 154 -17.04 16.15 23.10
CA LEU A 154 -16.67 16.18 21.70
C LEU A 154 -15.85 17.46 21.46
N HIS A 155 -14.66 17.31 20.89
CA HIS A 155 -13.83 18.42 20.44
C HIS A 155 -13.53 18.25 18.95
N VAL A 156 -13.91 19.21 18.12
CA VAL A 156 -13.59 19.18 16.68
C VAL A 156 -12.30 19.98 16.49
N LEU A 157 -11.26 19.35 15.96
CA LEU A 157 -9.94 19.96 15.80
C LEU A 157 -9.82 20.65 14.44
N ASP A 158 -10.34 20.03 13.39
CA ASP A 158 -10.46 20.60 12.04
C ASP A 158 -11.77 20.14 11.37
N GLY A 159 -12.27 20.88 10.38
CA GLY A 159 -13.48 20.54 9.63
C GLY A 159 -14.80 20.75 10.39
N ALA A 160 -15.70 19.76 10.33
CA ALA A 160 -16.96 19.68 11.07
C ALA A 160 -17.45 18.23 11.30
N VAL A 161 -18.34 18.03 12.29
CA VAL A 161 -19.09 16.78 12.51
C VAL A 161 -20.57 17.06 12.74
N GLU A 162 -21.44 16.08 12.44
CA GLU A 162 -22.85 16.10 12.82
C GLU A 162 -23.08 15.19 14.03
N THR A 163 -23.72 15.72 15.09
CA THR A 163 -24.13 14.95 16.26
C THR A 163 -25.61 14.61 16.21
N ARG A 164 -25.96 13.34 16.45
CA ARG A 164 -27.32 12.79 16.33
C ARG A 164 -27.76 12.08 17.60
N GLU A 165 -29.07 12.01 17.83
CA GLU A 165 -29.65 11.19 18.92
C GLU A 165 -29.45 9.69 18.63
N PRO A 166 -29.00 8.85 19.59
CA PRO A 166 -28.79 7.42 19.39
C PRO A 166 -30.05 6.62 19.01
N SER A 167 -31.24 7.22 19.19
CA SER A 167 -32.54 6.66 18.80
C SER A 167 -32.86 6.79 17.30
N GLY A 168 -32.04 7.52 16.53
CA GLY A 168 -32.21 7.69 15.08
C GLY A 168 -33.42 8.55 14.66
N GLN A 169 -33.99 9.35 15.56
CA GLN A 169 -35.08 10.27 15.23
C GLN A 169 -34.61 11.38 14.27
N PRO A 170 -35.25 11.57 13.10
CA PRO A 170 -34.85 12.62 12.16
C PRO A 170 -35.21 14.02 12.70
N GLY A 171 -34.23 14.93 12.75
CA GLY A 171 -34.46 16.36 12.97
C GLY A 171 -33.61 17.05 14.04
N SER A 172 -32.85 16.30 14.85
CA SER A 172 -32.03 16.80 15.97
C SER A 172 -30.52 16.77 15.71
N GLY A 173 -30.12 16.91 14.45
CA GLY A 173 -28.70 16.96 14.03
C GLY A 173 -28.06 18.30 14.37
N HIS A 174 -27.08 18.32 15.28
CA HIS A 174 -26.28 19.52 15.58
C HIS A 174 -24.90 19.43 14.93
N LEU A 175 -24.61 20.38 14.04
CA LEU A 175 -23.31 20.55 13.38
C LEU A 175 -22.35 21.28 14.33
N ILE A 176 -21.18 20.68 14.59
CA ILE A 176 -20.09 21.25 15.39
C ILE A 176 -18.86 21.43 14.49
N ARG A 177 -18.11 22.53 14.63
CA ARG A 177 -17.03 22.95 13.70
C ARG A 177 -15.65 22.98 14.36
N GLY A 178 -14.59 22.92 13.54
CA GLY A 178 -13.20 23.02 13.99
C GLY A 178 -12.96 24.22 14.92
N GLY A 179 -12.36 23.96 16.08
CA GLY A 179 -12.17 24.92 17.16
C GLY A 179 -13.31 24.97 18.20
N GLU A 180 -14.42 24.27 17.97
CA GLU A 180 -15.52 24.14 18.93
C GLU A 180 -15.41 22.83 19.73
N ALA A 181 -15.89 22.86 20.99
CA ALA A 181 -16.13 21.68 21.77
C ALA A 181 -17.41 21.78 22.61
N VAL A 182 -18.06 20.64 22.81
CA VAL A 182 -19.34 20.50 23.50
C VAL A 182 -19.37 19.24 24.38
N ARG A 183 -20.07 19.34 25.52
CA ARG A 183 -20.35 18.25 26.46
C ARG A 183 -21.84 17.94 26.47
N PHE A 184 -22.19 16.65 26.38
CA PHE A 184 -23.53 16.11 26.45
C PHE A 184 -23.68 15.25 27.71
N GLU A 185 -24.60 15.64 28.61
CA GLU A 185 -24.87 14.89 29.85
C GLU A 185 -25.93 13.80 29.66
N VAL A 186 -25.85 12.73 30.45
CA VAL A 186 -26.81 11.61 30.40
C VAL A 186 -28.21 12.08 30.80
N GLY A 187 -29.19 11.86 29.92
CA GLY A 187 -30.57 12.30 30.12
C GLY A 187 -30.83 13.79 29.78
N SER A 188 -29.82 14.55 29.36
CA SER A 188 -29.98 15.91 28.85
C SER A 188 -30.10 15.92 27.33
N SER A 189 -31.09 16.66 26.81
CA SER A 189 -31.14 17.03 25.38
C SER A 189 -30.34 18.31 25.07
N GLN A 190 -29.81 18.99 26.09
CA GLN A 190 -28.98 20.20 25.93
C GLN A 190 -27.50 19.86 26.10
N SER A 191 -26.67 20.44 25.23
CA SER A 191 -25.22 20.43 25.32
C SER A 191 -24.67 21.73 25.92
N HIS A 192 -23.57 21.65 26.65
CA HIS A 192 -22.82 22.83 27.12
C HIS A 192 -21.51 22.96 26.35
N SER A 193 -21.11 24.17 25.98
CA SER A 193 -19.79 24.38 25.34
C SER A 193 -18.67 24.22 26.36
N VAL A 194 -17.56 23.61 25.94
CA VAL A 194 -16.34 23.42 26.73
C VAL A 194 -15.12 23.87 25.91
N THR A 195 -13.97 24.04 26.55
CA THR A 195 -12.73 24.40 25.88
C THR A 195 -12.15 23.20 25.11
N VAL A 196 -11.71 23.41 23.86
CA VAL A 196 -10.92 22.41 23.12
C VAL A 196 -9.62 22.11 23.88
N ASN A 197 -9.50 20.90 24.42
CA ASN A 197 -8.31 20.41 25.13
C ASN A 197 -7.78 19.08 24.58
N ALA A 198 -8.36 18.59 23.48
CA ALA A 198 -7.95 17.36 22.84
C ALA A 198 -6.65 17.51 22.05
N LYS A 199 -5.92 16.38 21.93
CA LYS A 199 -4.70 16.29 21.14
C LYS A 199 -5.01 15.74 19.75
N SER A 200 -4.42 16.35 18.73
CA SER A 200 -4.43 15.79 17.37
C SER A 200 -3.58 14.53 17.29
N LEU A 201 -3.86 13.71 16.27
CA LEU A 201 -3.05 12.58 15.81
C LEU A 201 -1.56 12.93 15.77
N GLN A 202 -1.20 14.08 15.20
CA GLN A 202 0.20 14.52 15.14
C GLN A 202 0.80 14.80 16.52
N GLN A 203 0.04 15.39 17.46
CA GLN A 203 0.52 15.63 18.82
C GLN A 203 0.72 14.31 19.57
N LEU A 204 -0.24 13.38 19.45
CA LEU A 204 -0.14 12.03 20.03
C LEU A 204 1.06 11.24 19.47
N LEU A 205 1.31 11.33 18.16
CA LEU A 205 2.46 10.67 17.52
C LEU A 205 3.81 11.31 17.88
N ARG A 206 3.89 12.63 18.08
CA ARG A 206 5.12 13.31 18.54
C ARG A 206 5.47 12.99 20.01
N GLU A 207 4.49 12.58 20.81
CA GLU A 207 4.71 12.17 22.20
C GLU A 207 5.10 10.68 22.34
N ALA A 208 4.70 9.85 21.38
CA ALA A 208 5.02 8.42 21.34
C ALA A 208 6.52 8.17 21.14
N LYS A 209 7.03 7.05 21.68
CA LYS A 209 8.45 6.65 21.59
C LYS A 209 8.57 5.20 21.11
N PRO A 210 8.05 4.90 19.89
CA PRO A 210 7.97 3.55 19.36
C PRO A 210 9.33 2.86 19.25
N LYS A 211 9.36 1.59 19.61
CA LYS A 211 10.48 0.67 19.29
C LYS A 211 10.41 0.22 17.82
N PRO A 212 11.53 -0.09 17.15
CA PRO A 212 11.52 -0.80 15.87
C PRO A 212 10.69 -2.09 15.95
N ARG A 213 10.05 -2.51 14.85
CA ARG A 213 9.27 -3.77 14.78
C ARG A 213 9.93 -4.82 13.90
N GLU A 214 11.23 -5.01 14.12
CA GLU A 214 12.03 -6.06 13.46
C GLU A 214 11.49 -7.48 13.76
N ASP A 215 10.75 -7.66 14.86
CA ASP A 215 10.00 -8.89 15.20
C ASP A 215 8.84 -9.20 14.23
N LEU A 216 8.33 -8.19 13.53
CA LEU A 216 7.28 -8.31 12.51
C LEU A 216 7.85 -8.41 11.08
N LEU A 217 9.17 -8.30 10.91
CA LEU A 217 9.84 -8.56 9.63
C LEU A 217 9.83 -10.07 9.36
N LYS A 218 9.50 -10.47 8.13
CA LYS A 218 9.42 -11.88 7.70
C LYS A 218 10.53 -12.25 6.72
N VAL A 219 10.93 -11.30 5.88
CA VAL A 219 11.98 -11.47 4.87
C VAL A 219 12.86 -10.24 4.84
N TYR A 220 14.18 -10.44 4.75
CA TYR A 220 15.15 -9.36 4.56
C TYR A 220 16.19 -9.78 3.53
N GLU A 221 16.54 -8.89 2.61
CA GLU A 221 17.77 -8.90 1.86
C GLU A 221 18.34 -7.47 1.83
N GLY A 222 19.59 -7.32 2.24
CA GLY A 222 20.32 -6.05 2.22
C GLY A 222 21.66 -6.18 1.50
N PHE A 223 21.79 -7.21 0.65
CA PHE A 223 22.91 -7.54 -0.23
C PHE A 223 24.32 -7.39 0.37
N GLN A 224 24.43 -7.63 1.68
CA GLN A 224 25.66 -7.54 2.47
C GLN A 224 26.54 -8.77 2.25
N TYR A 225 27.01 -8.92 1.01
CA TYR A 225 27.94 -9.93 0.53
C TYR A 225 29.32 -9.31 0.31
N GLU A 226 30.31 -10.11 -0.13
CA GLU A 226 31.60 -9.56 -0.60
C GLU A 226 31.42 -8.74 -1.89
N LEU A 227 32.22 -7.69 -2.06
CA LEU A 227 32.13 -6.77 -3.19
C LEU A 227 32.74 -7.38 -4.46
N GLY A 228 32.09 -7.18 -5.61
CA GLY A 228 32.55 -7.71 -6.90
C GLY A 228 31.51 -8.60 -7.58
N SER A 229 31.95 -9.69 -8.20
CA SER A 229 31.08 -10.71 -8.83
C SER A 229 30.82 -11.83 -7.84
N LEU A 230 29.56 -12.18 -7.64
CA LEU A 230 29.09 -13.25 -6.76
C LEU A 230 28.26 -14.24 -7.60
N PRO A 231 28.67 -15.50 -7.73
CA PRO A 231 27.84 -16.53 -8.36
C PRO A 231 26.46 -16.57 -7.70
N VAL A 232 25.41 -16.56 -8.52
CA VAL A 232 24.04 -16.29 -8.05
C VAL A 232 23.53 -17.34 -7.05
N ASP A 233 24.00 -18.59 -7.17
CA ASP A 233 23.73 -19.71 -6.27
C ASP A 233 24.46 -19.60 -4.92
N GLN A 234 25.52 -18.80 -4.83
CA GLN A 234 26.24 -18.47 -3.60
C GLN A 234 25.62 -17.27 -2.87
N ALA A 235 24.76 -16.49 -3.52
CA ALA A 235 23.99 -15.42 -2.91
C ALA A 235 22.84 -15.99 -2.04
N ASN A 236 23.21 -16.57 -0.89
CA ASN A 236 22.31 -17.24 0.05
C ASN A 236 22.26 -16.57 1.43
N GLY A 237 22.36 -15.25 1.48
CA GLY A 237 22.37 -14.47 2.71
C GLY A 237 20.97 -14.20 3.27
N ARG A 238 20.95 -13.75 4.53
CA ARG A 238 19.78 -13.21 5.26
C ARG A 238 18.64 -14.24 5.45
N TRP A 239 17.48 -13.79 5.92
CA TRP A 239 16.39 -14.67 6.42
C TRP A 239 15.05 -14.44 5.71
N GLY A 240 14.17 -15.43 5.81
CA GLY A 240 12.86 -15.46 5.15
C GLY A 240 12.88 -16.08 3.73
N TRP A 241 14.01 -16.66 3.33
CA TRP A 241 14.23 -17.27 2.01
C TRP A 241 14.39 -18.78 2.13
N ARG A 242 13.91 -19.52 1.12
CA ARG A 242 14.00 -21.00 1.05
C ARG A 242 15.36 -21.50 0.57
N GLY A 243 16.21 -20.61 0.06
CA GLY A 243 17.50 -20.92 -0.56
C GLY A 243 18.13 -19.69 -1.22
N PRO A 244 19.14 -19.85 -2.09
CA PRO A 244 19.84 -18.75 -2.75
C PRO A 244 18.96 -18.03 -3.79
N TRP A 245 19.46 -16.90 -4.27
CA TRP A 245 19.01 -16.32 -5.54
C TRP A 245 19.27 -17.28 -6.71
N ARG A 246 18.59 -17.08 -7.84
CA ARG A 246 18.80 -17.80 -9.10
C ARG A 246 18.39 -16.98 -10.33
N LEU A 247 18.74 -17.50 -11.51
CA LEU A 247 18.24 -17.05 -12.81
C LEU A 247 16.86 -17.64 -13.14
N ARG A 248 16.28 -17.21 -14.26
CA ARG A 248 15.07 -17.81 -14.86
C ARG A 248 15.37 -19.22 -15.41
N THR A 249 14.40 -20.11 -15.33
CA THR A 249 14.39 -21.40 -16.08
C THR A 249 13.62 -21.27 -17.40
N GLU A 250 13.74 -22.24 -18.30
CA GLU A 250 13.10 -22.20 -19.63
C GLU A 250 11.56 -22.12 -19.57
N ALA A 251 10.94 -22.62 -18.50
CA ALA A 251 9.50 -22.56 -18.27
C ALA A 251 9.02 -21.18 -17.77
N GLU A 252 9.93 -20.36 -17.26
CA GLU A 252 9.69 -19.04 -16.63
C GLU A 252 9.98 -17.87 -17.59
N GLY A 253 10.38 -18.17 -18.82
CA GLY A 253 10.58 -17.19 -19.88
C GLY A 253 11.09 -17.83 -21.15
N VAL A 254 10.58 -17.37 -22.30
CA VAL A 254 11.09 -17.79 -23.61
C VAL A 254 12.55 -17.33 -23.73
N LEU A 255 13.50 -18.26 -23.81
CA LEU A 255 14.94 -18.00 -23.95
C LEU A 255 15.34 -17.47 -25.34
N ARG A 256 14.65 -16.42 -25.81
CA ARG A 256 15.09 -15.58 -26.94
C ARG A 256 15.98 -14.42 -26.48
N GLU A 257 15.78 -13.97 -25.24
CA GLU A 257 16.52 -12.89 -24.59
C GLU A 257 17.06 -13.43 -23.25
N PRO A 258 18.30 -13.96 -23.21
CA PRO A 258 18.92 -14.49 -22.00
C PRO A 258 19.24 -13.37 -21.01
N ASP A 259 19.37 -13.71 -19.72
CA ASP A 259 19.78 -12.75 -18.68
C ASP A 259 21.16 -12.16 -19.05
N SER A 260 21.25 -10.83 -19.11
CA SER A 260 22.46 -10.11 -19.56
C SER A 260 23.67 -10.28 -18.63
N THR A 261 23.44 -10.79 -17.42
CA THR A 261 24.46 -11.26 -16.48
C THR A 261 23.98 -12.54 -15.78
N THR A 262 24.90 -13.48 -15.52
CA THR A 262 24.65 -14.69 -14.71
C THR A 262 24.91 -14.47 -13.22
N ASP A 263 25.93 -13.70 -12.90
CA ASP A 263 26.37 -13.42 -11.54
C ASP A 263 25.61 -12.24 -10.94
N MET A 264 25.51 -12.16 -9.62
CA MET A 264 25.10 -10.95 -8.93
C MET A 264 26.32 -10.04 -8.75
N ARG A 265 26.22 -8.77 -9.14
CA ARG A 265 27.29 -7.79 -8.92
C ARG A 265 26.99 -6.99 -7.66
N ILE A 266 27.94 -6.98 -6.72
CA ILE A 266 27.78 -6.33 -5.41
C ILE A 266 28.64 -5.06 -5.39
N ALA A 267 27.98 -3.91 -5.24
CA ALA A 267 28.58 -2.57 -5.20
C ALA A 267 28.53 -1.95 -3.79
N PHE A 268 29.19 -0.81 -3.57
CA PHE A 268 29.35 -0.19 -2.25
C PHE A 268 29.20 1.33 -2.31
N GLN A 269 28.59 1.94 -1.29
CA GLN A 269 28.35 3.39 -1.12
C GLN A 269 27.61 4.15 -2.24
N GLU A 270 27.21 3.48 -3.33
CA GLU A 270 26.41 4.05 -4.43
C GLU A 270 24.93 4.36 -4.06
N LEU A 271 24.61 4.74 -2.82
CA LEU A 271 23.27 5.16 -2.38
C LEU A 271 23.34 6.45 -1.53
N ALA A 272 23.06 7.59 -2.16
CA ALA A 272 23.16 8.93 -1.57
C ALA A 272 21.88 9.34 -0.81
N VAL A 273 21.38 8.47 0.08
CA VAL A 273 20.06 8.64 0.70
C VAL A 273 20.07 9.45 2.02
N PRO A 274 19.06 10.31 2.25
CA PRO A 274 18.92 11.08 3.50
C PRO A 274 18.18 10.32 4.61
N TRP A 275 18.00 9.00 4.46
CA TRP A 275 17.20 8.15 5.36
C TRP A 275 18.07 7.24 6.25
N PRO A 276 17.59 6.92 7.46
CA PRO A 276 18.37 6.20 8.47
C PRO A 276 18.36 4.68 8.27
N ILE A 277 19.27 4.15 7.45
CA ILE A 277 19.43 2.69 7.32
C ILE A 277 20.27 2.14 8.49
N ARG A 278 19.61 1.60 9.52
CA ARG A 278 20.30 0.96 10.65
C ARG A 278 20.95 -0.36 10.20
N GLY A 279 22.25 -0.34 9.96
CA GLY A 279 23.05 -1.49 9.54
C GLY A 279 23.31 -1.63 8.03
N GLY A 280 22.73 -0.76 7.19
CA GLY A 280 22.93 -0.79 5.73
C GLY A 280 24.05 0.12 5.26
N ARG A 281 25.29 -0.38 5.29
CA ARG A 281 26.49 0.22 4.64
C ARG A 281 27.53 -0.86 4.29
N ALA A 282 27.12 -1.96 3.65
CA ALA A 282 28.00 -3.12 3.40
C ALA A 282 28.06 -3.56 1.93
N GLY A 283 26.92 -3.69 1.24
CA GLY A 283 26.87 -4.04 -0.18
C GLY A 283 25.46 -3.84 -0.74
N MET A 284 25.33 -3.62 -2.05
CA MET A 284 24.06 -3.48 -2.76
C MET A 284 24.10 -4.23 -4.11
N LEU A 285 22.98 -4.78 -4.58
CA LEU A 285 22.91 -5.48 -5.86
C LEU A 285 22.88 -4.49 -7.01
N GLU A 286 23.91 -4.47 -7.85
CA GLU A 286 23.86 -3.79 -9.14
C GLU A 286 23.29 -4.71 -10.23
N MET A 287 22.36 -4.17 -11.02
CA MET A 287 22.02 -4.69 -12.35
C MET A 287 22.55 -3.68 -13.40
N PRO A 288 23.47 -4.08 -14.29
CA PRO A 288 23.93 -3.22 -15.37
C PRO A 288 22.84 -2.99 -16.43
N PRO A 289 23.06 -2.11 -17.41
CA PRO A 289 22.23 -2.02 -18.60
C PRO A 289 22.06 -3.38 -19.30
N GLY A 290 20.91 -3.56 -19.95
CA GLY A 290 20.44 -4.84 -20.48
C GLY A 290 19.36 -5.48 -19.60
N ASP A 291 18.88 -6.64 -20.01
CA ASP A 291 17.76 -7.33 -19.37
C ASP A 291 18.26 -8.35 -18.34
N ASN A 292 18.01 -8.03 -17.07
CA ASN A 292 18.55 -8.72 -15.91
C ASN A 292 17.39 -9.14 -14.98
N TYR A 293 17.36 -10.42 -14.63
CA TYR A 293 16.32 -11.01 -13.80
C TYR A 293 16.97 -11.78 -12.65
N ARG A 294 16.49 -11.58 -11.42
CA ARG A 294 16.95 -12.34 -10.24
C ARG A 294 15.76 -12.82 -9.46
N LEU A 295 15.71 -14.12 -9.19
CA LEU A 295 14.57 -14.79 -8.59
C LEU A 295 14.98 -15.43 -7.26
N ARG A 296 14.14 -15.33 -6.23
CA ARG A 296 14.38 -15.99 -4.94
C ARG A 296 13.06 -16.47 -4.33
N ALA A 297 13.05 -17.70 -3.86
CA ALA A 297 11.88 -18.31 -3.24
C ALA A 297 11.77 -17.88 -1.77
N LEU A 298 10.58 -17.40 -1.40
CA LEU A 298 10.22 -17.06 -0.02
C LEU A 298 10.07 -18.35 0.80
N ASP A 299 10.51 -18.36 2.05
CA ASP A 299 10.20 -19.46 2.97
C ASP A 299 8.69 -19.52 3.22
N GLN A 300 8.11 -18.38 3.62
CA GLN A 300 6.67 -18.21 3.82
C GLN A 300 6.08 -17.37 2.68
N PRO A 301 5.00 -17.83 2.02
CA PRO A 301 4.37 -17.09 0.93
C PRO A 301 3.58 -15.89 1.42
N ILE A 302 3.45 -14.89 0.55
CA ILE A 302 2.32 -13.95 0.59
C ILE A 302 1.12 -14.73 0.04
N ASN A 303 0.21 -15.09 0.93
CA ASN A 303 -1.01 -15.84 0.61
C ASN A 303 -2.20 -14.87 0.60
N LEU A 304 -2.88 -14.75 -0.53
CA LEU A 304 -4.01 -13.84 -0.73
C LEU A 304 -5.37 -14.46 -0.33
N ALA A 305 -5.49 -15.80 -0.33
CA ALA A 305 -6.69 -16.54 0.10
C ALA A 305 -7.07 -16.42 1.60
N LYS A 306 -6.44 -15.51 2.36
CA LYS A 306 -6.68 -15.28 3.79
C LYS A 306 -6.68 -13.79 4.10
N ASP A 307 -7.49 -13.39 5.07
CA ASP A 307 -7.49 -12.02 5.60
C ASP A 307 -6.13 -11.71 6.26
N ALA A 308 -5.32 -10.84 5.65
CA ALA A 308 -3.96 -10.53 6.10
C ALA A 308 -3.48 -9.14 5.63
N VAL A 309 -2.45 -8.59 6.27
CA VAL A 309 -1.71 -7.43 5.76
C VAL A 309 -0.23 -7.77 5.63
N TYR A 310 0.34 -7.40 4.48
CA TYR A 310 1.77 -7.48 4.21
C TYR A 310 2.26 -6.09 3.82
N TYR A 311 3.44 -5.70 4.31
CA TYR A 311 4.17 -4.52 3.90
C TYR A 311 5.45 -4.94 3.22
N ILE A 312 5.87 -4.17 2.22
CA ILE A 312 7.07 -4.39 1.43
C ILE A 312 7.81 -3.06 1.35
N SER A 313 9.14 -3.08 1.45
CA SER A 313 9.96 -1.96 0.99
C SER A 313 11.19 -2.45 0.24
N MET A 314 11.75 -1.59 -0.60
CA MET A 314 13.02 -1.81 -1.28
C MET A 314 13.61 -0.45 -1.63
N MET A 315 14.92 -0.32 -1.50
CA MET A 315 15.65 0.85 -1.98
C MET A 315 16.15 0.61 -3.39
N ILE A 316 16.11 1.65 -4.21
CA ILE A 316 16.63 1.63 -5.57
C ILE A 316 17.41 2.91 -5.87
N ARG A 317 18.50 2.80 -6.62
CA ARG A 317 19.09 3.93 -7.34
C ARG A 317 19.07 3.65 -8.83
N GLU A 318 18.71 4.65 -9.63
CA GLU A 318 18.79 4.61 -11.09
C GLU A 318 19.87 5.59 -11.60
N GLU A 319 20.73 5.10 -12.48
CA GLU A 319 21.60 5.91 -13.35
C GLU A 319 21.13 5.69 -14.81
N PRO A 320 20.26 6.56 -15.34
CA PRO A 320 19.89 6.53 -16.76
C PRO A 320 21.07 7.02 -17.63
N PRO A 321 21.12 6.65 -18.92
CA PRO A 321 22.05 7.29 -19.86
C PRO A 321 21.70 8.78 -20.00
N ALA A 322 22.69 9.60 -20.41
CA ALA A 322 22.55 11.06 -20.41
C ALA A 322 21.48 11.59 -21.37
N ASP A 323 21.38 11.02 -22.57
CA ASP A 323 20.41 11.38 -23.62
C ASP A 323 19.63 10.13 -24.07
N PRO A 324 18.66 9.64 -23.28
CA PRO A 324 17.91 8.42 -23.60
C PRO A 324 16.97 8.65 -24.78
N THR A 325 16.96 7.72 -25.74
CA THR A 325 15.94 7.76 -26.80
C THR A 325 14.55 7.47 -26.23
N PRO A 326 13.45 7.96 -26.82
CA PRO A 326 12.10 7.61 -26.38
C PRO A 326 11.84 6.10 -26.40
N GLN A 327 12.46 5.37 -27.33
CA GLN A 327 12.39 3.91 -27.38
C GLN A 327 13.10 3.26 -26.17
N ALA A 328 14.31 3.72 -25.82
CA ALA A 328 15.03 3.27 -24.64
C ALA A 328 14.25 3.54 -23.34
N LEU A 329 13.57 4.68 -23.23
CA LEU A 329 12.69 5.00 -22.08
C LEU A 329 11.49 4.05 -21.96
N HIS A 330 10.96 3.56 -23.08
CA HIS A 330 9.86 2.57 -23.10
C HIS A 330 10.32 1.14 -22.83
N GLN A 331 11.55 0.78 -23.22
CA GLN A 331 12.16 -0.54 -22.96
C GLN A 331 12.72 -0.65 -21.53
N SER A 332 13.16 0.47 -20.94
CA SER A 332 13.74 0.49 -19.60
C SER A 332 12.69 0.39 -18.51
N ALA A 333 12.88 -0.49 -17.53
CA ALA A 333 12.06 -0.56 -16.33
C ALA A 333 12.77 -1.23 -15.15
N ALA A 334 12.52 -0.72 -13.94
CA ALA A 334 12.68 -1.47 -12.70
C ALA A 334 11.36 -2.17 -12.34
N ARG A 335 11.41 -3.43 -11.88
CA ARG A 335 10.23 -4.12 -11.29
C ARG A 335 10.59 -5.00 -10.11
N LEU A 336 9.68 -5.08 -9.15
CA LEU A 336 9.59 -6.15 -8.15
C LEU A 336 8.26 -6.87 -8.38
N THR A 337 8.29 -8.16 -8.68
CA THR A 337 7.09 -9.01 -8.85
C THR A 337 7.07 -10.12 -7.81
N LEU A 338 5.90 -10.36 -7.22
CA LEU A 338 5.55 -11.49 -6.39
C LEU A 338 4.59 -12.40 -7.19
N ARG A 339 4.91 -13.67 -7.33
CA ARG A 339 4.13 -14.68 -8.08
C ARG A 339 4.25 -16.06 -7.43
N SER A 340 3.48 -17.04 -7.88
CA SER A 340 3.71 -18.44 -7.47
C SER A 340 4.89 -19.04 -8.24
N SER A 341 5.63 -19.96 -7.61
CA SER A 341 6.60 -20.83 -8.30
C SER A 341 5.95 -22.09 -8.89
N GLY A 342 4.77 -22.48 -8.40
CA GLY A 342 3.98 -23.60 -8.95
C GLY A 342 3.06 -23.19 -10.10
N ASP A 343 2.64 -21.92 -10.12
CA ASP A 343 1.96 -21.27 -11.25
C ASP A 343 2.64 -19.92 -11.54
N TYR A 344 3.66 -19.97 -12.40
CA TYR A 344 4.47 -18.79 -12.71
C TYR A 344 3.74 -17.74 -13.56
N TRP A 345 2.66 -18.13 -14.25
CA TRP A 345 1.99 -17.30 -15.26
C TRP A 345 0.60 -16.81 -14.84
N GLY A 346 -0.01 -17.42 -13.82
CA GLY A 346 -1.21 -16.91 -13.17
C GLY A 346 -0.99 -15.65 -12.32
N ASP A 347 -1.84 -15.50 -11.30
CA ASP A 347 -1.95 -14.27 -10.52
C ASP A 347 -0.66 -13.84 -9.83
N ARG A 348 -0.41 -12.54 -9.89
CA ARG A 348 0.77 -11.87 -9.35
C ARG A 348 0.44 -10.51 -8.74
N VAL A 349 1.38 -9.99 -7.97
CA VAL A 349 1.42 -8.58 -7.55
C VAL A 349 2.77 -8.01 -7.97
N SER A 350 2.78 -6.96 -8.79
CA SER A 350 4.01 -6.32 -9.27
C SER A 350 3.98 -4.82 -9.05
N PHE A 351 5.13 -4.30 -8.63
CA PHE A 351 5.44 -2.88 -8.50
C PHE A 351 6.49 -2.52 -9.54
N ALA A 352 6.30 -1.43 -10.29
CA ALA A 352 7.16 -1.10 -11.42
C ALA A 352 7.34 0.40 -11.61
N LEU A 353 8.54 0.77 -12.05
CA LEU A 353 8.91 2.11 -12.52
C LEU A 353 9.55 1.98 -13.91
N PRO A 354 8.81 2.32 -14.99
CA PRO A 354 9.37 2.44 -16.34
C PRO A 354 10.30 3.65 -16.45
N GLY A 355 11.16 3.66 -17.47
CA GLY A 355 12.01 4.81 -17.83
C GLY A 355 11.21 6.08 -18.13
N THR A 356 9.94 5.97 -18.52
CA THR A 356 8.98 7.09 -18.63
C THR A 356 8.57 7.71 -17.27
N ARG A 357 9.21 7.31 -16.16
CA ARG A 357 9.04 7.79 -14.77
C ARG A 357 7.60 7.74 -14.23
N LYS A 358 6.70 6.99 -14.88
CA LYS A 358 5.29 6.85 -14.47
C LYS A 358 5.07 5.48 -13.78
N PRO A 359 5.14 5.42 -12.43
CA PRO A 359 5.05 4.16 -11.70
C PRO A 359 3.69 3.49 -11.86
N HIS A 360 3.66 2.16 -11.73
CA HIS A 360 2.43 1.38 -11.73
C HIS A 360 2.46 0.17 -10.80
N ILE A 361 1.27 -0.23 -10.38
CA ILE A 361 0.95 -1.55 -9.85
C ILE A 361 0.39 -2.38 -11.01
N GLU A 362 0.78 -3.65 -11.10
CA GLU A 362 0.18 -4.64 -12.00
C GLU A 362 -0.23 -5.87 -11.18
N VAL A 363 -1.49 -6.28 -11.28
CA VAL A 363 -2.12 -7.27 -10.39
C VAL A 363 -3.03 -8.23 -11.16
N ALA A 364 -3.11 -9.47 -10.67
CA ALA A 364 -3.88 -10.56 -11.29
C ALA A 364 -3.52 -10.73 -12.78
N ASP A 365 -4.52 -10.94 -13.64
CA ASP A 365 -4.40 -10.98 -15.11
C ASP A 365 -4.10 -9.58 -15.71
N PHE A 366 -2.87 -9.09 -15.48
CA PHE A 366 -2.29 -7.87 -16.06
C PHE A 366 -3.04 -6.55 -15.77
N ILE A 367 -3.95 -6.52 -14.78
CA ILE A 367 -4.72 -5.31 -14.43
C ILE A 367 -3.76 -4.25 -13.88
N ARG A 368 -3.70 -3.07 -14.51
CA ARG A 368 -2.68 -2.04 -14.23
C ARG A 368 -3.27 -0.75 -13.66
N PHE A 369 -2.80 -0.37 -12.48
CA PHE A 369 -3.09 0.91 -11.82
C PHE A 369 -1.85 1.80 -11.91
N THR A 370 -1.99 3.00 -12.48
CA THR A 370 -0.83 3.83 -12.86
C THR A 370 -0.89 5.20 -12.16
N GLY A 371 0.18 5.59 -11.47
CA GLY A 371 0.27 6.84 -10.73
C GLY A 371 0.68 8.05 -11.57
N SER A 372 0.85 9.20 -10.91
CA SER A 372 1.46 10.40 -11.49
C SER A 372 2.95 10.18 -11.80
N PRO A 373 3.53 10.81 -12.84
CA PRO A 373 4.98 10.79 -13.06
C PRO A 373 5.75 11.37 -11.87
N ILE A 374 6.92 10.79 -11.56
CA ILE A 374 7.82 11.29 -10.50
C ILE A 374 9.04 12.02 -11.08
N ALA A 375 9.56 13.01 -10.36
CA ALA A 375 10.71 13.78 -10.80
C ALA A 375 11.97 12.90 -10.94
N GLU A 376 12.88 13.27 -11.84
CA GLU A 376 14.17 12.60 -11.97
C GLU A 376 15.06 12.90 -10.74
N ARG A 377 15.24 11.87 -9.92
CA ARG A 377 16.19 11.79 -8.79
C ARG A 377 16.73 10.37 -8.75
N GLN A 378 17.98 10.23 -8.33
CA GLN A 378 18.73 8.98 -8.46
C GLN A 378 18.20 7.93 -7.49
N SER A 379 18.13 8.24 -6.19
CA SER A 379 17.71 7.32 -5.14
C SER A 379 16.23 7.43 -4.82
N LEU A 380 15.56 6.29 -4.63
CA LEU A 380 14.16 6.18 -4.21
C LEU A 380 14.03 5.10 -3.13
N LEU A 381 13.12 5.31 -2.16
CA LEU A 381 12.60 4.23 -1.32
C LEU A 381 11.22 3.84 -1.84
N TRP A 382 11.08 2.61 -2.32
CA TRP A 382 9.79 2.03 -2.66
C TRP A 382 9.15 1.45 -1.40
N THR A 383 7.87 1.75 -1.19
CA THR A 383 7.05 1.18 -0.12
C THR A 383 5.74 0.68 -0.70
N ALA A 384 5.29 -0.47 -0.26
CA ALA A 384 4.03 -1.05 -0.70
C ALA A 384 3.31 -1.78 0.44
N LYS A 385 2.00 -1.90 0.30
CA LYS A 385 1.10 -2.59 1.22
C LYS A 385 0.17 -3.49 0.42
N ILE A 386 -0.09 -4.69 0.92
CA ILE A 386 -1.07 -5.62 0.38
C ILE A 386 -2.02 -5.97 1.52
N ILE A 387 -3.28 -5.55 1.42
CA ILE A 387 -4.37 -6.07 2.24
C ILE A 387 -5.02 -7.20 1.46
N ALA A 388 -4.76 -8.43 1.89
CA ALA A 388 -5.42 -9.62 1.37
C ALA A 388 -6.76 -9.83 2.08
N ARG A 389 -7.82 -10.20 1.34
CA ARG A 389 -9.16 -10.47 1.85
C ARG A 389 -9.72 -11.76 1.25
N ARG A 390 -9.94 -12.74 2.12
CA ARG A 390 -10.65 -14.00 1.80
C ARG A 390 -12.07 -13.77 1.26
N GLN A 391 -12.70 -12.63 1.62
CA GLN A 391 -14.03 -12.23 1.20
C GLN A 391 -14.05 -10.72 0.93
N GLY A 392 -14.33 -10.34 -0.31
CA GLY A 392 -14.24 -8.96 -0.80
C GLY A 392 -12.97 -8.70 -1.59
N GLU A 393 -12.74 -7.43 -1.94
CA GLU A 393 -11.59 -7.02 -2.76
C GLU A 393 -10.28 -7.02 -1.97
N ASP A 394 -9.19 -7.41 -2.64
CA ASP A 394 -7.82 -7.12 -2.18
C ASP A 394 -7.48 -5.65 -2.46
N GLU A 395 -6.62 -5.05 -1.63
CA GLU A 395 -6.10 -3.70 -1.89
C GLU A 395 -4.58 -3.70 -1.85
N VAL A 396 -3.96 -3.36 -2.98
CA VAL A 396 -2.53 -3.16 -3.16
C VAL A 396 -2.26 -1.66 -3.27
N TYR A 397 -1.33 -1.16 -2.47
CA TYR A 397 -0.92 0.23 -2.41
C TYR A 397 0.57 0.33 -2.74
N PHE A 398 0.97 1.39 -3.44
CA PHE A 398 2.37 1.64 -3.79
C PHE A 398 2.67 3.14 -3.65
N ARG A 399 3.74 3.47 -2.91
CA ARG A 399 4.24 4.82 -2.72
C ARG A 399 5.77 4.83 -2.87
N LEU A 400 6.26 5.76 -3.68
CA LEU A 400 7.68 5.98 -3.92
C LEU A 400 8.08 7.27 -3.20
N TYR A 401 9.08 7.19 -2.32
CA TYR A 401 9.69 8.33 -1.65
C TYR A 401 10.95 8.73 -2.40
N GLN A 402 11.15 10.03 -2.62
CA GLN A 402 12.30 10.62 -3.29
C GLN A 402 13.28 11.25 -2.28
N GLU A 403 14.56 11.37 -2.64
CA GLU A 403 15.58 12.06 -1.83
C GLU A 403 15.06 13.41 -1.28
N GLY A 404 14.82 13.49 0.03
CA GLY A 404 14.30 14.67 0.73
C GLY A 404 12.92 14.49 1.36
N ASP A 405 12.15 13.48 0.96
CA ASP A 405 10.85 13.18 1.56
C ASP A 405 11.01 12.67 3.01
N SER A 406 10.07 13.06 3.88
CA SER A 406 10.01 12.57 5.26
C SER A 406 9.44 11.14 5.33
N LEU A 407 9.95 10.34 6.26
CA LEU A 407 9.41 9.02 6.60
C LEU A 407 8.87 9.06 8.03
N ASP A 408 7.58 8.77 8.18
CA ASP A 408 6.89 8.78 9.47
C ASP A 408 6.96 7.43 10.19
N ILE A 409 6.70 7.47 11.50
CA ILE A 409 6.63 6.28 12.38
C ILE A 409 5.38 5.41 12.15
N VAL A 410 4.47 5.86 11.28
CA VAL A 410 3.21 5.21 10.88
C VAL A 410 3.08 5.18 9.37
N GLU A 411 2.22 4.30 8.85
CA GLU A 411 1.91 4.31 7.43
C GLU A 411 1.30 5.66 6.99
N PRO A 412 1.63 6.16 5.78
CA PRO A 412 1.08 7.41 5.29
C PRO A 412 -0.43 7.28 5.09
N ALA A 413 -1.15 8.40 5.29
CA ALA A 413 -2.57 8.47 4.94
C ALA A 413 -2.77 8.30 3.41
N GLU A 414 -1.95 8.96 2.62
CA GLU A 414 -1.99 8.91 1.16
C GLU A 414 -1.00 7.91 0.56
N TRP A 415 -1.40 7.24 -0.52
CA TRP A 415 -0.56 6.36 -1.32
C TRP A 415 -0.56 6.81 -2.78
N SER A 416 0.60 6.77 -3.44
CA SER A 416 0.74 7.28 -4.83
C SER A 416 -0.11 6.49 -5.84
N ILE A 417 -0.40 5.23 -5.54
CA ILE A 417 -1.23 4.32 -6.33
C ILE A 417 -1.98 3.37 -5.38
N VAL A 418 -3.25 3.12 -5.67
CA VAL A 418 -4.12 2.17 -4.96
C VAL A 418 -4.89 1.33 -5.98
N SER A 419 -4.92 0.00 -5.83
CA SER A 419 -5.76 -0.88 -6.65
C SER A 419 -7.20 -0.93 -6.12
N ARG A 420 -8.15 -1.24 -7.01
CA ARG A 420 -9.59 -1.44 -6.71
C ARG A 420 -10.12 -2.57 -7.59
N GLY A 421 -11.17 -3.27 -7.19
CA GLY A 421 -11.85 -4.26 -8.03
C GLY A 421 -11.02 -5.52 -8.34
N ILE A 422 -10.10 -5.90 -7.45
CA ILE A 422 -9.29 -7.12 -7.59
C ILE A 422 -9.61 -8.13 -6.48
N HIS A 423 -9.48 -9.41 -6.76
CA HIS A 423 -9.57 -10.49 -5.77
C HIS A 423 -8.76 -11.68 -6.27
N SER A 424 -7.95 -12.29 -5.41
CA SER A 424 -7.10 -13.43 -5.76
C SER A 424 -6.93 -14.40 -4.58
N ASP A 425 -6.89 -15.70 -4.85
CA ASP A 425 -6.55 -16.74 -3.87
C ASP A 425 -5.06 -17.16 -3.94
N ALA A 426 -4.25 -16.44 -4.73
CA ALA A 426 -2.91 -16.86 -5.08
C ALA A 426 -1.93 -16.97 -3.88
N ARG A 427 -1.06 -17.97 -3.98
CA ARG A 427 0.06 -18.23 -3.06
C ARG A 427 1.36 -17.75 -3.70
N LEU A 428 1.69 -16.49 -3.47
CA LEU A 428 2.89 -15.85 -4.01
C LEU A 428 4.12 -16.25 -3.16
N ASP A 429 4.91 -17.20 -3.65
CA ASP A 429 6.09 -17.74 -2.96
C ASP A 429 7.42 -17.48 -3.69
N LEU A 430 7.38 -16.77 -4.82
CA LEU A 430 8.52 -16.44 -5.65
C LEU A 430 8.59 -14.92 -5.87
N LEU A 431 9.70 -14.32 -5.44
CA LEU A 431 10.02 -12.93 -5.74
C LEU A 431 10.93 -12.85 -6.96
N VAL A 432 10.66 -11.90 -7.84
CA VAL A 432 11.42 -11.58 -9.05
C VAL A 432 11.81 -10.10 -9.01
N LEU A 433 13.11 -9.80 -8.99
CA LEU A 433 13.65 -8.48 -9.32
C LEU A 433 13.97 -8.43 -10.81
N THR A 434 13.63 -7.32 -11.45
CA THR A 434 13.84 -7.09 -12.89
C THR A 434 14.43 -5.71 -13.12
N SER A 435 15.49 -5.63 -13.92
CA SER A 435 15.98 -4.41 -14.57
C SER A 435 16.05 -4.67 -16.07
N THR A 436 15.40 -3.82 -16.87
CA THR A 436 15.49 -3.87 -18.35
C THR A 436 16.02 -2.54 -18.91
N GLY A 437 16.50 -2.60 -20.15
CA GLY A 437 16.91 -1.43 -20.94
C GLY A 437 18.23 -0.78 -20.52
N GLU A 438 18.43 0.49 -20.89
CA GLU A 438 19.73 1.17 -20.84
C GLU A 438 20.11 1.77 -19.47
N THR A 439 19.15 1.82 -18.53
CA THR A 439 19.37 2.33 -17.17
C THR A 439 20.16 1.35 -16.31
N ARG A 440 21.30 1.78 -15.74
CA ARG A 440 21.98 1.03 -14.68
C ARG A 440 21.21 1.19 -13.36
N ARG A 441 21.09 0.13 -12.57
CA ARG A 441 20.31 0.13 -11.32
C ARG A 441 21.04 -0.52 -10.17
N TRP A 442 20.84 0.01 -8.97
CA TRP A 442 21.23 -0.63 -7.71
C TRP A 442 20.00 -0.88 -6.84
N PHE A 443 19.97 -2.02 -6.16
CA PHE A 443 18.89 -2.46 -5.27
C PHE A 443 19.45 -2.77 -3.88
N ASP A 444 18.77 -2.30 -2.84
CA ASP A 444 19.15 -2.54 -1.44
C ASP A 444 17.90 -2.62 -0.52
N GLU A 445 18.09 -3.05 0.73
CA GLU A 445 17.09 -2.99 1.81
C GLU A 445 15.70 -3.52 1.43
N LEU A 446 15.68 -4.64 0.71
CA LEU A 446 14.48 -5.40 0.38
C LEU A 446 13.93 -6.06 1.64
N ARG A 447 12.76 -5.62 2.07
CA ARG A 447 12.12 -6.03 3.33
C ARG A 447 10.67 -6.41 3.07
N ILE A 448 10.22 -7.51 3.67
CA ILE A 448 8.80 -7.92 3.68
C ILE A 448 8.41 -8.23 5.12
N GLY A 449 7.36 -7.60 5.63
CA GLY A 449 6.92 -7.71 7.02
C GLY A 449 5.40 -7.57 7.16
N THR A 450 4.89 -7.60 8.40
CA THR A 450 3.45 -7.40 8.65
C THR A 450 3.09 -5.99 9.12
N SER A 451 4.03 -5.12 9.48
CA SER A 451 3.74 -3.69 9.74
C SER A 451 4.70 -2.73 9.04
N TRP A 452 4.26 -1.47 8.92
CA TRP A 452 5.07 -0.36 8.42
C TRP A 452 6.42 -0.25 9.15
N ARG A 453 6.40 -0.26 10.49
CA ARG A 453 7.57 -0.19 11.39
C ARG A 453 8.51 -1.41 11.32
N ALA A 454 8.16 -2.44 10.56
CA ALA A 454 9.02 -3.59 10.28
C ALA A 454 9.86 -3.39 9.01
N VAL A 455 9.25 -2.82 7.95
CA VAL A 455 9.90 -2.65 6.64
C VAL A 455 10.53 -1.27 6.48
N VAL A 456 9.91 -0.20 6.98
CA VAL A 456 10.48 1.15 6.92
C VAL A 456 11.38 1.38 8.14
N PRO A 457 12.72 1.49 7.99
CA PRO A 457 13.62 1.73 9.10
C PRO A 457 13.48 3.17 9.63
N ILE A 458 13.35 3.30 10.94
CA ILE A 458 13.15 4.57 11.66
C ILE A 458 14.41 4.88 12.46
N ASP A 459 14.91 6.12 12.40
CA ASP A 459 15.90 6.56 13.37
C ASP A 459 15.22 6.94 14.69
N GLN A 460 15.76 6.43 15.79
CA GLN A 460 15.38 6.87 17.12
C GLN A 460 15.94 8.28 17.42
N PHE A 461 17.00 8.71 16.71
CA PHE A 461 17.62 10.02 16.89
C PHE A 461 16.91 11.17 16.14
N ARG A 462 16.13 10.89 15.08
CA ARG A 462 15.42 11.95 14.33
C ARG A 462 14.11 12.41 14.98
N ILE A 463 13.63 11.69 16.00
CA ILE A 463 12.45 12.07 16.81
C ILE A 463 12.76 13.27 17.73
N VAL A 464 14.04 13.65 17.87
CA VAL A 464 14.50 14.79 18.69
C VAL A 464 15.17 15.86 17.82
N GLY A 465 14.39 16.58 17.00
CA GLY A 465 14.93 17.75 16.29
C GLY A 465 14.14 18.29 15.09
N ASN A 466 12.96 18.88 15.32
CA ASN A 466 12.71 20.32 15.09
C ASN A 466 11.27 20.70 15.50
#